data_AF-A0A2T2UZ39-F1
#
_entry.id   AF-A0A2T2UZ39-F1
#
_cell.length_a   1.000
_cell.length_b   1.000
_cell.length_c   1.000
_cell.angle_alpha   90.00
_cell.angle_beta   90.00
_cell.angle_gamma   90.00
#
_symmetry.space_group_name_H-M   'P 1'
#
loop_
_entity.id
_entity.type
_entity.pdbx_description
1 polymer ?
#
loop_
_entity_poly.entity_id
_entity_poly.type
_entity_poly.pdbx_seq_one_letter_code
_entity_poly.pdbx_strand_id
1 'polypeptide(L)'
;DPDYEAHDWPDDYWPDAPAPPDAAAWDDCVAQVQSDQAALCDLVTDETLDLYDTVPSSDEHTYLREAMLVADHNAYHIGQIVTVRRQLGLWPPSSDAE
;
A
#
# COMPACT_ATOMS: atom_id res chain seq x y z
N ASP A 1 13.12 6.29 6.56
CA ASP A 1 14.52 5.83 6.72
C ASP A 1 15.42 6.93 6.18
N PRO A 2 16.29 7.55 7.00
CA PRO A 2 17.24 8.56 6.52
C PRO A 2 18.30 7.99 5.55
N ASP A 3 18.51 6.67 5.56
CA ASP A 3 19.44 5.97 4.68
C ASP A 3 18.73 5.37 3.44
N TYR A 4 17.50 5.84 3.14
CA TYR A 4 16.75 5.38 1.97
C TYR A 4 17.45 5.75 0.67
N GLU A 5 17.83 4.75 -0.12
CA GLU A 5 18.27 4.91 -1.50
C GLU A 5 17.17 4.41 -2.45
N ALA A 6 16.87 5.19 -3.49
CA ALA A 6 15.90 4.80 -4.50
C ALA A 6 16.40 3.56 -5.24
N HIS A 7 15.53 2.57 -5.40
CA HIS A 7 15.80 1.37 -6.17
C HIS A 7 15.79 1.66 -7.68
N ASP A 8 16.34 0.73 -8.47
CA ASP A 8 16.43 0.91 -9.92
C ASP A 8 15.02 0.82 -10.54
N TRP A 9 14.53 1.98 -10.99
CA TRP A 9 13.20 2.08 -11.60
C TRP A 9 13.23 1.71 -13.09
N PRO A 10 12.27 0.89 -13.60
CA PRO A 10 11.17 0.24 -12.89
C PRO A 10 11.49 -1.17 -12.37
N ASP A 11 12.68 -1.70 -12.69
CA ASP A 11 13.01 -3.12 -12.57
C ASP A 11 12.80 -3.66 -11.14
N ASP A 12 13.23 -2.92 -10.13
CA ASP A 12 13.12 -3.35 -8.72
C ASP A 12 11.70 -3.21 -8.13
N TYR A 13 10.78 -2.55 -8.84
CA TYR A 13 9.42 -2.27 -8.36
C TYR A 13 8.37 -3.19 -8.96
N TRP A 14 8.77 -4.09 -9.87
CA TRP A 14 7.88 -5.02 -10.53
C TRP A 14 8.27 -6.47 -10.23
N PRO A 15 7.30 -7.37 -9.97
CA PRO A 15 7.62 -8.78 -9.81
C PRO A 15 8.10 -9.39 -11.14
N ASP A 16 9.12 -10.23 -11.08
CA ASP A 16 9.66 -10.97 -12.23
C ASP A 16 8.62 -11.89 -12.89
N ALA A 17 7.69 -12.42 -12.08
CA ALA A 17 6.66 -13.35 -12.51
C ALA A 17 5.26 -12.72 -12.43
N PRO A 18 4.37 -12.99 -13.40
CA PRO A 18 3.01 -12.43 -13.42
C PRO A 18 2.07 -13.04 -12.37
N ALA A 19 2.49 -14.09 -11.66
CA ALA A 19 1.71 -14.75 -10.61
C ALA A 19 2.63 -15.16 -9.45
N PRO A 20 2.12 -15.16 -8.20
CA PRO A 20 2.87 -15.67 -7.06
C PRO A 20 3.21 -17.16 -7.26
N PRO A 21 4.35 -17.63 -6.73
CA PRO A 21 4.84 -18.99 -6.95
C PRO A 21 3.92 -20.07 -6.33
N ASP A 22 3.22 -19.74 -5.26
CA ASP A 22 2.27 -20.62 -4.57
C ASP A 22 1.23 -19.82 -3.77
N ALA A 23 0.31 -20.53 -3.11
CA ALA A 23 -0.74 -19.93 -2.29
C ALA A 23 -0.19 -19.27 -1.01
N ALA A 24 0.90 -19.77 -0.44
CA ALA A 24 1.49 -19.19 0.75
C ALA A 24 2.09 -17.80 0.45
N ALA A 25 2.79 -17.65 -0.68
CA ALA A 25 3.30 -16.37 -1.14
C ALA A 25 2.18 -15.35 -1.42
N TRP A 26 1.00 -15.82 -1.84
CA TRP A 26 -0.18 -14.96 -1.98
C TRP A 26 -0.70 -14.51 -0.61
N ASP A 27 -0.89 -15.44 0.33
CA ASP A 27 -1.40 -15.14 1.67
C ASP A 27 -0.44 -14.21 2.44
N ASP A 28 0.87 -14.42 2.30
CA ASP A 28 1.91 -13.56 2.89
C ASP A 28 1.85 -12.14 2.31
N CYS A 29 1.64 -12.00 1.00
CA CYS A 29 1.49 -10.68 0.35
C CYS A 29 0.26 -9.93 0.88
N VAL A 30 -0.87 -10.63 1.04
CA VAL A 30 -2.09 -10.05 1.62
C VAL A 30 -1.87 -9.64 3.07
N ALA A 31 -1.22 -10.49 3.87
CA ALA A 31 -0.89 -10.20 5.26
C ALA A 31 0.04 -8.99 5.39
N GLN A 32 1.02 -8.86 4.50
CA GLN A 32 1.94 -7.72 4.48
C GLN A 32 1.20 -6.40 4.22
N VAL A 33 0.31 -6.36 3.22
CA VAL A 33 -0.50 -5.16 2.92
C VAL A 33 -1.36 -4.76 4.14
N GLN A 34 -1.94 -5.72 4.85
CA GLN A 34 -2.73 -5.45 6.06
C GLN A 34 -1.86 -4.94 7.22
N SER A 35 -0.68 -5.53 7.40
CA SER A 35 0.29 -5.10 8.41
C SER A 35 0.78 -3.67 8.15
N ASP A 36 1.10 -3.34 6.89
CA ASP A 36 1.57 -2.01 6.50
C ASP A 36 0.47 -0.97 6.64
N GLN A 37 -0.79 -1.34 6.31
CA GLN A 37 -1.95 -0.47 6.56
C GLN A 37 -2.10 -0.18 8.05
N ALA A 38 -1.99 -1.20 8.92
CA ALA A 38 -2.08 -1.03 10.36
C ALA A 38 -0.95 -0.11 10.88
N ALA A 39 0.28 -0.32 10.42
CA ALA A 39 1.42 0.52 10.78
C ALA A 39 1.24 1.98 10.33
N LEU A 40 0.67 2.23 9.15
CA LEU A 40 0.34 3.57 8.70
C LEU A 40 -0.75 4.21 9.57
N CYS A 41 -1.78 3.44 9.93
CA CYS A 41 -2.83 3.89 10.86
C CYS A 41 -2.24 4.28 12.22
N ASP A 42 -1.38 3.43 12.79
CA ASP A 42 -0.71 3.71 14.06
C ASP A 42 0.12 5.00 13.96
N LEU A 43 0.90 5.16 12.89
CA LEU A 43 1.70 6.36 12.63
C LEU A 43 0.87 7.64 12.58
N VAL A 44 -0.25 7.65 11.85
CA VAL A 44 -1.09 8.86 11.72
C VAL A 44 -1.92 9.17 12.97
N THR A 45 -2.06 8.21 13.89
CA THR A 45 -2.78 8.39 15.16
C THR A 45 -1.85 8.66 16.35
N ASP A 46 -0.54 8.61 16.15
CA ASP A 46 0.45 8.93 17.18
C ASP A 46 0.46 10.44 17.48
N GLU A 47 -0.09 10.83 18.62
CA GLU A 47 -0.16 12.23 19.07
C GLU A 47 1.22 12.86 19.35
N THR A 48 2.29 12.05 19.42
CA THR A 48 3.66 12.54 19.61
C THR A 48 4.32 12.97 18.30
N LEU A 49 3.72 12.61 17.17
CA LEU A 49 4.19 12.95 15.84
C LEU A 49 3.41 14.14 15.27
N ASP A 50 4.10 15.24 14.96
CA ASP A 50 3.46 16.33 14.22
C ASP A 50 3.37 15.95 12.74
N LEU A 51 2.14 15.75 12.25
CA LEU A 51 1.91 15.38 10.85
C LEU A 51 2.35 16.47 9.85
N TYR A 52 2.58 17.70 10.32
CA TYR A 52 3.10 18.80 9.48
C TYR A 52 4.63 18.84 9.42
N ASP A 53 5.33 18.08 10.26
CA ASP A 53 6.78 17.91 10.13
C ASP A 53 7.14 17.09 8.90
N THR A 54 8.38 17.26 8.43
CA THR A 54 8.91 16.53 7.28
C THR A 54 9.34 15.11 7.64
N VAL A 55 9.18 14.18 6.70
CA VAL A 55 9.67 12.81 6.88
C VAL A 55 11.20 12.77 6.87
N PRO A 56 11.85 11.81 7.54
CA PRO A 56 13.32 11.79 7.64
C PRO A 56 14.06 11.67 6.30
N SER A 57 13.39 11.22 5.25
CA SER A 57 13.94 11.04 3.90
C SER A 57 13.78 12.26 2.99
N SER A 58 13.16 13.36 3.44
CA SER A 58 12.92 14.54 2.61
C SER A 58 12.79 15.82 3.45
N ASP A 59 13.38 16.92 2.98
CA ASP A 59 13.21 18.25 3.58
C ASP A 59 11.93 18.97 3.11
N GLU A 60 11.17 18.39 2.19
CA GLU A 60 9.99 19.02 1.56
C GLU A 60 8.68 18.27 1.82
N HIS A 61 8.75 16.97 2.07
CA HIS A 61 7.57 16.12 2.20
C HIS A 61 7.17 15.94 3.66
N THR A 62 5.94 16.35 4.00
CA THR A 62 5.39 16.15 5.35
C THR A 62 4.83 14.75 5.56
N TYR A 63 4.76 14.30 6.81
CA TYR A 63 4.09 13.05 7.16
C TYR A 63 2.64 13.00 6.64
N LEU A 64 1.90 14.11 6.77
CA LEU A 64 0.54 14.21 6.24
C LEU A 64 0.48 14.02 4.72
N ARG A 65 1.41 14.65 3.98
CA ARG A 65 1.48 14.51 2.52
C ARG A 65 1.72 13.06 2.12
N GLU A 66 2.68 12.40 2.75
CA GLU A 66 3.03 11.02 2.43
C GLU A 66 1.90 10.05 2.80
N ALA A 67 1.24 10.23 3.95
CA ALA A 67 0.10 9.42 4.34
C ALA A 67 -1.08 9.55 3.35
N MET A 68 -1.36 10.77 2.90
CA MET A 68 -2.38 11.03 1.88
C MET A 68 -2.01 10.40 0.53
N LEU A 69 -0.72 10.45 0.15
CA LEU A 69 -0.23 9.82 -1.07
C LEU A 69 -0.45 8.30 -1.05
N VAL A 70 -0.17 7.63 0.07
CA VAL A 70 -0.46 6.20 0.23
C VAL A 70 -1.96 5.92 0.15
N ALA A 71 -2.79 6.72 0.81
CA ALA A 71 -4.24 6.55 0.78
C ALA A 71 -4.82 6.69 -0.64
N ASP A 72 -4.41 7.72 -1.39
CA ASP A 72 -4.86 7.97 -2.75
C ASP A 72 -4.37 6.87 -3.72
N HIS A 73 -3.11 6.45 -3.58
CA HIS A 73 -2.54 5.36 -4.39
C HIS A 73 -3.28 4.04 -4.17
N ASN A 74 -3.59 3.71 -2.92
CA ASN A 74 -4.38 2.54 -2.58
C ASN A 74 -5.80 2.63 -3.15
N ALA A 75 -6.46 3.79 -3.05
CA ALA A 75 -7.79 4.00 -3.62
C ALA A 75 -7.80 3.80 -5.16
N TYR A 76 -6.76 4.27 -5.86
CA TYR A 76 -6.59 4.07 -7.29
C TYR A 76 -6.51 2.57 -7.65
N HIS A 77 -5.63 1.81 -6.98
CA HIS A 77 -5.47 0.37 -7.25
C HIS A 77 -6.67 -0.47 -6.82
N ILE A 78 -7.33 -0.11 -5.71
CA ILE A 78 -8.61 -0.74 -5.33
C ILE A 78 -9.64 -0.55 -6.44
N GLY A 79 -9.71 0.63 -7.06
CA GLY A 79 -10.57 0.88 -8.21
C GLY A 79 -10.27 -0.04 -9.41
N GLN A 80 -8.99 -0.29 -9.69
CA GLN A 80 -8.56 -1.23 -10.75
C GLN A 80 -8.99 -2.67 -10.41
N ILE A 81 -8.76 -3.13 -9.17
CA ILE A 81 -9.17 -4.46 -8.70
C ILE A 81 -10.69 -4.64 -8.83
N VAL A 82 -11.47 -3.66 -8.36
CA VAL A 82 -12.94 -3.69 -8.47
C VAL A 82 -13.37 -3.73 -9.94
N THR A 83 -12.69 -3.01 -10.82
CA THR A 83 -12.98 -3.01 -12.26
C THR A 83 -12.77 -4.39 -12.87
N VAL A 84 -11.64 -5.05 -12.58
CA VAL A 84 -11.38 -6.42 -13.04
C VAL A 84 -12.41 -7.39 -12.48
N ARG A 85 -12.72 -7.32 -11.18
CA ARG A 85 -13.73 -8.18 -10.55
C ARG A 85 -15.11 -8.02 -11.20
N ARG A 86 -15.53 -6.79 -11.54
CA ARG A 86 -16.78 -6.54 -12.27
C ARG A 86 -16.79 -7.19 -13.66
N GLN A 87 -15.70 -7.06 -14.40
CA GLN A 87 -15.58 -7.67 -15.74
C GLN A 87 -15.61 -9.20 -15.68
N LEU A 88 -15.12 -9.80 -14.59
CA LEU A 88 -15.16 -11.24 -14.36
C LEU A 88 -16.47 -11.75 -13.71
N GLY A 89 -17.43 -10.87 -13.39
CA GLY A 89 -18.66 -11.25 -12.68
C GLY A 89 -18.46 -11.62 -11.20
N LEU A 90 -17.34 -11.20 -10.59
CA LEU A 90 -16.93 -11.46 -9.21
C LEU A 90 -17.15 -10.24 -8.28
N TRP A 91 -18.11 -9.37 -8.64
CA TRP A 91 -18.47 -8.17 -7.88
C TRP A 91 -20.02 -8.00 -7.83
N PRO A 92 -20.63 -7.67 -6.67
CA PRO A 92 -19.99 -7.38 -5.36
C PRO A 92 -19.33 -8.62 -4.74
N PRO A 93 -18.52 -8.46 -3.67
CA PRO A 93 -18.05 -9.60 -2.89
C PRO A 93 -19.21 -10.48 -2.45
N SER A 94 -18.98 -11.79 -2.31
CA SER A 94 -19.97 -12.71 -1.74
C SER A 94 -20.32 -12.28 -0.32
N SER A 95 -21.57 -12.52 0.10
CA SER A 95 -22.07 -12.20 1.45
C SER A 95 -21.27 -12.85 2.60
N ASP A 96 -20.46 -13.86 2.31
CA ASP A 96 -19.57 -14.51 3.29
C ASP A 96 -18.28 -13.70 3.56
N ALA A 97 -18.11 -12.55 2.88
CA ALA A 97 -16.94 -11.67 3.01
C ALA A 97 -17.23 -10.36 3.79
N GLU A 98 -18.41 -10.22 4.38
CA GLU A 98 -18.76 -9.15 5.35
C GLU A 98 -18.57 -9.60 6.80
#